data_AF-A0A1J4ZGA8-F1
#
_entry.id   AF-A0A1J4ZGA8-F1
#
_cell.length_a   1.000
_cell.length_b   1.000
_cell.length_c   1.000
_cell.angle_alpha   90.00
_cell.angle_beta   90.00
_cell.angle_gamma   90.00
#
_symmetry.space_group_name_H-M   'P 1'
#
loop_
_entity.id
_entity.type
_entity.pdbx_description
1 polymer ?
#
loop_
_entity_poly.entity_id
_entity_poly.type
_entity_poly.pdbx_seq_one_letter_code
_entity_poly.pdbx_strand_id
1 'polypeptide(L)'
;AEVFEEFHLSAAEKTTIGMDSDGYIRNMLNKALGDDKAAGLLDRILHNSDTSGIESLKWMDPSSVAELVANEHPQIIATIMVHLEPDQASAVLTKLPERTRNDVLLRIATLDSVQPTALHELNDVLTKLLSGNAMQKKSIRGGIKTAAEILNYIGSTQEAILESVRAQDAELAQKIMDEMFVFEDILAVDDRGIQLVLREVQSESLIVALKGASEEMREKIFKNMSQRAAEMLREDLEAKGPVKLSEVEAEQKEILKVVRRLSDEGQIVLGGKGEDAYV
;
A
#
# COMPACT_ATOMS: atom_id res chain seq x y z
N ALA A 1 25.37 44.84 -24.93
CA ALA A 1 25.86 43.56 -25.50
C ALA A 1 27.07 43.07 -24.72
N GLU A 2 28.14 43.86 -24.57
CA GLU A 2 29.33 43.48 -23.79
C GLU A 2 29.06 43.09 -22.33
N VAL A 3 28.21 43.83 -21.61
CA VAL A 3 27.89 43.52 -20.20
C VAL A 3 27.17 42.17 -20.03
N PHE A 4 26.42 41.74 -21.05
CA PHE A 4 25.74 40.45 -21.04
C PHE A 4 26.72 39.30 -21.29
N GLU A 5 27.67 39.50 -22.21
CA GLU A 5 28.78 38.57 -22.48
C GLU A 5 29.73 38.44 -21.28
N GLU A 6 30.09 39.55 -20.63
CA GLU A 6 30.95 39.56 -19.45
C GLU A 6 30.27 38.88 -18.25
N PHE A 7 28.96 39.11 -18.07
CA PHE A 7 28.16 38.36 -17.10
C PHE A 7 28.09 36.87 -17.44
N HIS A 8 27.96 36.52 -18.72
CA HIS A 8 27.91 35.13 -19.18
C HIS A 8 29.20 34.37 -18.87
N LEU A 9 30.36 34.98 -19.14
CA LEU A 9 31.67 34.41 -18.87
C LEU A 9 31.93 34.26 -17.36
N SER A 10 31.58 35.29 -16.58
CA SER A 10 31.80 35.28 -15.13
C SER A 10 30.84 34.34 -14.38
N ALA A 11 29.62 34.16 -14.90
CA ALA A 11 28.68 33.17 -14.39
C ALA A 11 29.11 31.73 -14.75
N ALA A 12 29.59 31.49 -15.98
CA ALA A 12 30.07 30.18 -16.42
C ALA A 12 31.27 29.66 -15.60
N GLU A 13 32.16 30.56 -15.14
CA GLU A 13 33.27 30.18 -14.23
C GLU A 13 32.83 29.83 -12.81
N LYS A 14 31.64 30.27 -12.37
CA LYS A 14 31.18 30.16 -10.97
C LYS A 14 30.01 29.22 -10.74
N THR A 15 29.25 28.86 -11.77
CA THR A 15 28.10 27.95 -11.65
C THR A 15 28.33 26.69 -12.47
N THR A 16 28.87 25.65 -11.83
CA THR A 16 29.10 24.30 -12.39
C THR A 16 27.80 23.51 -12.60
N ILE A 17 26.65 24.06 -12.22
CA ILE A 17 25.37 23.36 -12.24
C ILE A 17 24.38 24.26 -12.97
N GLY A 18 24.06 23.94 -14.22
CA GLY A 18 22.80 24.39 -14.80
C GLY A 18 22.75 24.63 -16.31
N MET A 19 23.85 24.79 -17.02
CA MET A 19 23.79 25.09 -18.46
C MET A 19 24.86 24.28 -19.21
N ASP A 20 24.41 23.27 -19.94
CA ASP A 20 25.20 22.29 -20.72
C ASP A 20 25.94 21.19 -19.91
N SER A 21 25.27 20.63 -18.89
CA SER A 21 25.76 19.46 -18.15
C SER A 21 26.02 18.26 -19.06
N ASP A 22 25.20 18.07 -20.08
CA ASP A 22 25.19 16.84 -20.89
C ASP A 22 26.33 16.83 -21.90
N GLY A 23 26.63 17.97 -22.53
CA GLY A 23 27.81 18.14 -23.37
C GLY A 23 29.11 17.99 -22.58
N TYR A 24 29.15 18.53 -21.36
CA TYR A 24 30.30 18.41 -20.46
C TYR A 24 30.52 16.98 -19.95
N ILE A 25 29.46 16.31 -19.49
CA ILE A 25 29.50 14.91 -19.02
C ILE A 25 29.90 13.98 -20.17
N ARG A 26 29.36 14.19 -21.38
CA ARG A 26 29.74 13.42 -22.58
C ARG A 26 31.22 13.59 -22.92
N ASN A 27 31.73 14.82 -22.96
CA ASN A 27 33.15 15.09 -23.24
C ASN A 27 34.08 14.55 -22.15
N MET A 28 33.65 14.61 -20.88
CA MET A 28 34.41 14.10 -19.74
C MET A 28 34.46 12.56 -19.74
N LEU A 29 33.33 11.89 -20.00
CA LEU A 29 33.25 10.44 -20.09
C LEU A 29 34.01 9.90 -21.31
N ASN A 30 33.90 10.54 -22.48
CA ASN A 30 34.65 10.16 -23.67
C ASN A 30 36.17 10.28 -23.44
N LYS A 31 36.63 11.36 -22.77
CA LYS A 31 38.06 11.52 -22.42
C LYS A 31 38.56 10.51 -21.39
N ALA A 32 37.71 10.10 -20.44
CA ALA A 32 38.12 9.19 -19.36
C ALA A 32 38.08 7.71 -19.77
N LEU A 33 37.13 7.31 -20.63
CA LEU A 33 36.81 5.90 -20.90
C LEU A 33 37.00 5.50 -22.38
N GLY A 34 37.19 6.47 -23.28
CA GLY A 34 37.23 6.25 -24.73
C GLY A 34 35.85 6.19 -25.37
N ASP A 35 35.73 6.64 -26.63
CA ASP A 35 34.45 6.87 -27.31
C ASP A 35 33.52 5.64 -27.31
N ASP A 36 34.03 4.44 -27.55
CA ASP A 36 33.21 3.21 -27.62
C ASP A 36 32.60 2.80 -26.27
N LYS A 37 33.33 2.95 -25.15
CA LYS A 37 32.85 2.56 -23.81
C LYS A 37 32.00 3.66 -23.18
N ALA A 38 32.35 4.92 -23.46
CA ALA A 38 31.58 6.07 -23.01
C ALA A 38 30.23 6.13 -23.72
N ALA A 39 30.15 5.81 -25.02
CA ALA A 39 28.89 5.71 -25.75
C ALA A 39 27.91 4.74 -25.07
N GLY A 40 28.34 3.52 -24.72
CA GLY A 40 27.46 2.54 -24.07
C GLY A 40 27.03 2.91 -22.64
N LEU A 41 27.83 3.69 -21.90
CA LEU A 41 27.45 4.20 -20.57
C LEU A 41 26.55 5.41 -20.66
N LEU A 42 26.83 6.33 -21.58
CA LEU A 42 25.98 7.47 -21.88
C LEU A 42 24.62 7.01 -22.39
N ASP A 43 24.59 5.98 -23.24
CA ASP A 43 23.36 5.36 -23.71
C ASP A 43 22.52 4.85 -22.53
N ARG A 44 23.10 4.12 -21.58
CA ARG A 44 22.39 3.64 -20.38
C ARG A 44 21.96 4.74 -19.40
N ILE A 45 22.77 5.79 -19.25
CA ILE A 45 22.49 6.87 -18.29
C ILE A 45 21.42 7.82 -18.86
N LEU A 46 21.47 8.11 -20.16
CA LEU A 46 20.52 8.99 -20.85
C LEU A 46 19.21 8.28 -21.20
N HIS A 47 19.21 6.97 -21.52
CA HIS A 47 17.96 6.25 -21.80
C HIS A 47 17.13 5.96 -20.55
N ASN A 48 17.72 5.97 -19.34
CA ASN A 48 16.97 5.77 -18.10
C ASN A 48 16.06 6.96 -17.72
N SER A 49 16.22 8.12 -18.35
CA SER A 49 15.28 9.24 -18.20
C SER A 49 14.08 9.17 -19.14
N ASP A 50 14.19 8.42 -20.25
CA ASP A 50 13.25 8.50 -21.38
C ASP A 50 12.09 7.48 -21.34
N THR A 51 12.07 6.57 -20.34
CA THR A 51 11.01 5.54 -20.18
C THR A 51 10.21 5.65 -18.89
N SER A 52 10.45 6.69 -18.08
CA SER A 52 9.88 6.84 -16.73
C SER A 52 8.34 6.81 -16.68
N GLY A 53 7.65 7.33 -17.70
CA GLY A 53 6.20 7.34 -17.80
C GLY A 53 5.62 5.94 -18.06
N ILE A 54 6.18 5.20 -19.01
CA ILE A 54 5.75 3.82 -19.32
C ILE A 54 6.13 2.87 -18.18
N GLU A 55 7.32 3.03 -17.59
CA GLU A 55 7.72 2.23 -16.43
C GLU A 55 6.83 2.44 -15.22
N SER A 56 6.35 3.66 -15.00
CA SER A 56 5.41 3.97 -13.91
C SER A 56 4.12 3.17 -14.02
N LEU A 57 3.65 2.87 -15.25
CA LEU A 57 2.44 2.07 -15.47
C LEU A 57 2.59 0.64 -14.96
N LYS A 58 3.81 0.07 -14.96
CA LYS A 58 4.05 -1.30 -14.45
C LYS A 58 3.72 -1.46 -12.97
N TRP A 59 3.78 -0.37 -12.22
CA TRP A 59 3.53 -0.35 -10.77
C TRP A 59 2.11 0.09 -10.41
N MET A 60 1.28 0.44 -11.40
CA MET A 60 -0.10 0.86 -11.21
C MET A 60 -1.06 -0.34 -11.21
N ASP A 61 -2.13 -0.25 -10.43
CA ASP A 61 -3.17 -1.27 -10.47
C ASP A 61 -3.88 -1.26 -11.84
N PRO A 62 -4.33 -2.42 -12.35
CA PRO A 62 -4.95 -2.51 -13.67
C PRO A 62 -6.20 -1.63 -13.87
N SER A 63 -6.93 -1.31 -12.79
CA SER A 63 -8.13 -0.46 -12.90
C SER A 63 -7.74 1.00 -13.15
N SER A 64 -6.71 1.49 -12.45
CA SER A 64 -6.16 2.82 -12.67
C SER A 64 -5.56 2.99 -14.07
N VAL A 65 -4.87 1.96 -14.59
CA VAL A 65 -4.37 1.99 -15.97
C VAL A 65 -5.54 2.01 -16.97
N ALA A 66 -6.58 1.20 -16.75
CA ALA A 66 -7.76 1.17 -17.62
C ALA A 66 -8.50 2.52 -17.64
N GLU A 67 -8.65 3.18 -16.49
CA GLU A 67 -9.22 4.53 -16.40
C GLU A 67 -8.39 5.57 -17.15
N LEU A 68 -7.06 5.50 -17.00
CA LEU A 68 -6.13 6.43 -17.65
C LEU A 68 -6.21 6.34 -19.19
N VAL A 69 -6.32 5.12 -19.72
CA VAL A 69 -6.35 4.89 -21.18
C VAL A 69 -7.77 4.85 -21.77
N ALA A 70 -8.82 5.00 -20.96
CA ALA A 70 -10.22 4.79 -21.38
C ALA A 70 -10.65 5.72 -22.53
N ASN A 71 -10.10 6.94 -22.59
CA ASN A 71 -10.43 7.94 -23.59
C ASN A 71 -9.40 8.03 -24.73
N GLU A 72 -8.39 7.15 -24.72
CA GLU A 72 -7.33 7.15 -25.73
C GLU A 72 -7.73 6.39 -26.99
N HIS A 73 -7.07 6.73 -28.10
CA HIS A 73 -7.30 6.02 -29.35
C HIS A 73 -6.81 4.56 -29.26
N PRO A 74 -7.52 3.55 -29.82
CA PRO A 74 -7.15 2.13 -29.73
C PRO A 74 -5.70 1.81 -30.13
N GLN A 75 -5.11 2.59 -31.04
CA GLN A 75 -3.70 2.48 -31.38
C GLN A 75 -2.76 2.82 -30.22
N ILE A 76 -3.05 3.88 -29.47
CA ILE A 76 -2.26 4.31 -28.32
C ILE A 76 -2.37 3.28 -27.21
N ILE A 77 -3.58 2.78 -26.95
CA ILE A 77 -3.80 1.72 -25.97
C ILE A 77 -2.99 0.48 -26.35
N ALA A 78 -3.03 0.06 -27.62
CA ALA A 78 -2.26 -1.09 -28.11
C ALA A 78 -0.74 -0.89 -27.91
N THR A 79 -0.21 0.29 -28.22
CA THR A 79 1.20 0.62 -27.99
C THR A 79 1.56 0.54 -26.51
N ILE A 80 0.73 1.08 -25.60
CA ILE A 80 0.95 0.98 -24.15
C ILE A 80 0.94 -0.49 -23.71
N MET A 81 -0.05 -1.28 -24.14
CA MET A 81 -0.21 -2.68 -23.70
C MET A 81 1.00 -3.56 -24.06
N VAL A 82 1.69 -3.30 -25.17
CA VAL A 82 2.89 -4.06 -25.59
C VAL A 82 4.08 -3.83 -24.64
N HIS A 83 4.07 -2.75 -23.86
CA HIS A 83 5.12 -2.45 -22.89
C HIS A 83 4.76 -2.86 -21.44
N LEU A 84 3.57 -3.42 -21.21
CA LEU A 84 3.14 -3.97 -19.92
C LEU A 84 3.40 -5.47 -19.85
N GLU A 85 3.50 -5.99 -18.63
CA GLU A 85 3.56 -7.44 -18.41
C GLU A 85 2.25 -8.11 -18.85
N PRO A 86 2.28 -9.33 -19.44
CA PRO A 86 1.10 -9.98 -20.00
C PRO A 86 -0.09 -10.09 -19.03
N ASP A 87 0.19 -10.39 -17.75
CA ASP A 87 -0.83 -10.52 -16.70
C ASP A 87 -1.54 -9.18 -16.44
N GLN A 88 -0.77 -8.09 -16.39
CA GLN A 88 -1.30 -6.75 -16.18
C GLN A 88 -2.08 -6.28 -17.41
N ALA A 89 -1.54 -6.46 -18.62
CA ALA A 89 -2.21 -6.10 -19.87
C ALA A 89 -3.57 -6.83 -20.00
N SER A 90 -3.63 -8.12 -19.67
CA SER A 90 -4.87 -8.90 -19.63
C SER A 90 -5.89 -8.32 -18.63
N ALA A 91 -5.43 -7.99 -17.43
CA ALA A 91 -6.26 -7.38 -16.40
C ALA A 91 -6.76 -5.97 -16.79
N VAL A 92 -5.99 -5.19 -17.55
CA VAL A 92 -6.43 -3.89 -18.09
C VAL A 92 -7.45 -4.08 -19.20
N LEU A 93 -7.18 -4.96 -20.17
CA LEU A 93 -8.06 -5.23 -21.31
C LEU A 93 -9.46 -5.67 -20.87
N THR A 94 -9.56 -6.49 -19.81
CA THR A 94 -10.86 -6.95 -19.27
C THR A 94 -11.70 -5.83 -18.66
N LYS A 95 -11.09 -4.70 -18.30
CA LYS A 95 -11.79 -3.51 -17.77
C LYS A 95 -12.25 -2.54 -18.87
N LEU A 96 -11.77 -2.70 -20.10
CA LEU A 96 -12.17 -1.86 -21.23
C LEU A 96 -13.52 -2.31 -21.83
N PRO A 97 -14.29 -1.39 -22.45
CA PRO A 97 -15.48 -1.74 -23.21
C PRO A 97 -15.19 -2.79 -24.28
N GLU A 98 -16.09 -3.76 -24.48
CA GLU A 98 -15.88 -4.91 -25.37
C GLU A 98 -15.44 -4.52 -26.78
N ARG A 99 -16.05 -3.47 -27.35
CA ARG A 99 -15.69 -2.96 -28.68
C ARG A 99 -14.24 -2.47 -28.73
N THR A 100 -13.81 -1.70 -27.73
CA THR A 100 -12.45 -1.16 -27.65
C THR A 100 -11.45 -2.28 -27.40
N ARG A 101 -11.77 -3.21 -26.48
CA ARG A 101 -10.94 -4.37 -26.17
C ARG A 101 -10.61 -5.20 -27.42
N ASN A 102 -11.62 -5.48 -28.25
CA ASN A 102 -11.44 -6.30 -29.45
C ASN A 102 -10.60 -5.57 -30.52
N ASP A 103 -10.78 -4.26 -30.69
CA ASP A 103 -9.98 -3.42 -31.61
C ASP A 103 -8.52 -3.33 -31.15
N VAL A 104 -8.30 -3.08 -29.86
CA VAL A 104 -6.95 -3.05 -29.26
C VAL A 104 -6.22 -4.38 -29.45
N LEU A 105 -6.89 -5.51 -29.18
CA LEU A 105 -6.28 -6.84 -29.33
C LEU A 105 -5.88 -7.13 -30.78
N LEU A 106 -6.73 -6.75 -31.75
CA LEU A 106 -6.42 -6.89 -33.18
C LEU A 106 -5.17 -6.07 -33.56
N ARG A 107 -5.07 -4.83 -33.06
CA ARG A 107 -3.92 -3.96 -33.32
C ARG A 107 -2.63 -4.49 -32.71
N ILE A 108 -2.68 -5.02 -31.48
CA ILE A 108 -1.53 -5.68 -30.85
C ILE A 108 -1.04 -6.85 -31.71
N ALA A 109 -1.98 -7.66 -32.22
CA ALA A 109 -1.64 -8.82 -33.05
C ALA A 109 -1.02 -8.46 -34.42
N THR A 110 -1.30 -7.26 -34.95
CA THR A 110 -0.76 -6.78 -36.23
C THR A 110 0.32 -5.71 -36.06
N LEU A 111 0.86 -5.53 -34.86
CA LEU A 111 1.86 -4.51 -34.58
C LEU A 111 3.25 -5.04 -34.96
N ASP A 112 3.85 -4.55 -36.05
CA ASP A 112 5.17 -5.00 -36.49
C ASP A 112 6.31 -4.37 -35.67
N SER A 113 6.30 -3.04 -35.54
CA SER A 113 7.27 -2.29 -34.73
C SER A 113 6.73 -0.90 -34.41
N VAL A 114 7.08 -0.40 -33.22
CA VAL A 114 6.76 0.98 -32.82
C VAL A 114 7.98 1.85 -33.07
N GLN A 115 7.80 2.98 -33.76
CA GLN A 115 8.90 3.92 -34.01
C GLN A 115 9.39 4.52 -32.68
N PRO A 116 10.71 4.59 -32.44
CA PRO A 116 11.27 5.15 -31.19
C PRO A 116 10.78 6.57 -30.88
N THR A 117 10.59 7.40 -31.91
CA THR A 117 10.06 8.76 -31.77
C THR A 117 8.64 8.78 -31.22
N ALA A 118 7.77 7.87 -31.66
CA ALA A 118 6.41 7.75 -31.16
C ALA A 118 6.36 7.25 -29.70
N LEU A 119 7.33 6.41 -29.29
CA LEU A 119 7.48 5.98 -27.91
C LEU A 119 7.91 7.13 -26.99
N HIS A 120 8.82 7.98 -27.46
CA HIS A 120 9.25 9.17 -26.71
C HIS A 120 8.07 10.15 -26.52
N GLU A 121 7.31 10.44 -27.58
CA GLU A 121 6.12 11.29 -27.48
C GLU A 121 5.08 10.71 -26.52
N LEU A 122 4.85 9.39 -26.59
CA LEU A 122 3.96 8.69 -25.67
C LEU A 122 4.46 8.80 -24.22
N ASN A 123 5.75 8.61 -23.99
CA ASN A 123 6.34 8.71 -22.66
C ASN A 123 6.22 10.13 -22.07
N ASP A 124 6.42 11.17 -22.89
CA ASP A 124 6.26 12.57 -22.47
C ASP A 124 4.81 12.89 -22.08
N VAL A 125 3.85 12.40 -22.88
CA VAL A 125 2.42 12.56 -22.59
C VAL A 125 2.04 11.80 -21.33
N LEU A 126 2.49 10.54 -21.18
CA LEU A 126 2.25 9.75 -19.97
C LEU A 126 2.86 10.39 -18.73
N THR A 127 4.07 10.93 -18.83
CA THR A 127 4.75 11.61 -17.72
C THR A 127 3.99 12.85 -17.29
N LYS A 128 3.45 13.64 -18.24
CA LYS A 128 2.59 14.80 -17.95
C LYS A 128 1.24 14.40 -17.33
N LEU A 129 0.61 13.36 -17.87
CA LEU A 129 -0.66 12.84 -17.33
C LEU A 129 -0.48 12.27 -15.94
N LEU A 130 0.60 11.53 -15.69
CA LEU A 130 0.93 10.96 -14.39
C LEU A 130 1.36 12.03 -13.39
N SER A 131 2.09 13.06 -13.79
CA SER A 131 2.41 14.18 -12.89
C SER A 131 1.17 15.05 -12.57
N GLY A 132 0.20 15.14 -13.49
CA GLY A 132 -1.12 15.77 -13.23
C GLY A 132 -2.09 14.89 -12.42
N ASN A 133 -2.10 13.58 -12.66
CA ASN A 133 -2.99 12.61 -11.99
C ASN A 133 -2.38 11.93 -10.75
N ALA A 134 -1.09 12.11 -10.46
CA ALA A 134 -0.45 11.65 -9.22
C ALA A 134 -1.12 12.25 -7.96
N MET A 135 -1.94 13.29 -8.13
CA MET A 135 -2.75 13.88 -7.08
C MET A 135 -4.06 13.11 -6.76
N GLN A 136 -4.53 12.21 -7.63
CA GLN A 136 -5.92 11.72 -7.54
C GLN A 136 -6.09 10.27 -7.07
N LYS A 137 -5.13 9.36 -7.25
CA LYS A 137 -5.24 8.00 -6.69
C LYS A 137 -3.88 7.39 -6.37
N LYS A 138 -3.15 7.98 -5.41
CA LYS A 138 -2.39 7.09 -4.51
C LYS A 138 -3.45 6.19 -3.88
N SER A 139 -3.32 4.87 -3.97
CA SER A 139 -3.76 3.99 -2.89
C SER A 139 -3.52 4.77 -1.60
N ILE A 140 -4.57 5.07 -0.83
CA ILE A 140 -4.47 5.90 0.37
C ILE A 140 -3.50 5.15 1.31
N ARG A 141 -2.21 5.43 1.17
CA ARG A 141 -1.12 4.96 2.02
C ARG A 141 -1.10 5.95 3.18
N GLY A 142 -2.06 5.79 4.07
CA GLY A 142 -2.34 6.70 5.17
C GLY A 142 -3.72 6.44 5.78
N GLY A 143 -4.04 7.18 6.82
CA GLY A 143 -5.27 7.01 7.58
C GLY A 143 -5.07 6.24 8.87
N ILE A 144 -6.17 6.08 9.60
CA ILE A 144 -6.20 5.60 10.99
C ILE A 144 -5.51 4.24 11.14
N LYS A 145 -5.79 3.29 10.23
CA LYS A 145 -5.21 1.94 10.28
C LYS A 145 -3.69 1.94 10.11
N THR A 146 -3.16 2.68 9.11
CA THR A 146 -1.71 2.79 8.90
C THR A 146 -1.04 3.51 10.07
N ALA A 147 -1.69 4.53 10.66
CA ALA A 147 -1.17 5.21 11.84
C ALA A 147 -1.12 4.27 13.06
N ALA A 148 -2.15 3.46 13.28
CA ALA A 148 -2.20 2.44 14.33
C ALA A 148 -1.11 1.38 14.15
N GLU A 149 -0.95 0.86 12.93
CA GLU A 149 0.12 -0.11 12.60
C GLU A 149 1.51 0.47 12.88
N ILE A 150 1.78 1.71 12.46
CA ILE A 150 3.07 2.39 12.74
C ILE A 150 3.27 2.56 14.25
N LEU A 151 2.24 2.99 14.98
CA LEU A 151 2.32 3.19 16.42
C LEU A 151 2.58 1.89 17.18
N ASN A 152 2.00 0.76 16.76
CA ASN A 152 2.26 -0.56 17.33
C ASN A 152 3.74 -0.98 17.25
N TYR A 153 4.51 -0.45 16.30
CA TYR A 153 5.97 -0.69 16.19
C TYR A 153 6.82 0.34 16.94
N ILE A 154 6.27 1.51 17.26
CA ILE A 154 6.97 2.55 18.02
C ILE A 154 6.82 2.20 19.49
N GLY A 155 7.79 1.51 20.10
CA GLY A 155 7.71 1.01 21.48
C GLY A 155 7.41 2.08 22.56
N SER A 156 8.43 2.54 23.30
CA SER A 156 8.20 3.40 24.49
C SER A 156 7.67 4.80 24.19
N THR A 157 7.75 5.27 22.95
CA THR A 157 7.35 6.63 22.54
C THR A 157 5.88 6.68 22.08
N GLN A 158 5.19 5.53 22.02
CA GLN A 158 3.81 5.40 21.57
C GLN A 158 2.86 6.38 22.28
N GLU A 159 2.86 6.37 23.62
CA GLU A 159 1.96 7.16 24.46
C GLU A 159 2.15 8.67 24.25
N ALA A 160 3.41 9.13 24.17
CA ALA A 160 3.71 10.54 23.94
C ALA A 160 3.20 11.03 22.58
N ILE A 161 3.28 10.18 21.55
CA ILE A 161 2.75 10.51 20.21
C ILE A 161 1.22 10.52 20.24
N LEU A 162 0.59 9.53 20.88
CA LEU A 162 -0.86 9.46 21.05
C LEU A 162 -1.42 10.67 21.82
N GLU A 163 -0.74 11.10 22.88
CA GLU A 163 -1.11 12.29 23.66
C GLU A 163 -1.03 13.57 22.81
N SER A 164 0.02 13.68 21.97
CA SER A 164 0.16 14.80 21.03
C SER A 164 -0.93 14.80 19.95
N VAL A 165 -1.37 13.62 19.48
CA VAL A 165 -2.49 13.51 18.52
C VAL A 165 -3.80 13.87 19.22
N ARG A 166 -4.03 13.38 20.44
CA ARG A 166 -5.24 13.65 21.25
C ARG A 166 -5.40 15.13 21.56
N ALA A 167 -4.30 15.85 21.81
CA ALA A 167 -4.31 17.30 22.05
C ALA A 167 -4.76 18.11 20.83
N GLN A 168 -4.59 17.58 19.61
CA GLN A 168 -5.02 18.22 18.36
C GLN A 168 -6.40 17.73 17.92
N ASP A 169 -6.66 16.43 18.03
CA ASP A 169 -7.90 15.78 17.63
C ASP A 169 -8.13 14.53 18.49
N ALA A 170 -9.01 14.68 19.49
CA ALA A 170 -9.36 13.59 20.41
C ALA A 170 -10.12 12.45 19.72
N GLU A 171 -10.93 12.75 18.70
CA GLU A 171 -11.71 11.75 17.99
C GLU A 171 -10.81 10.89 17.09
N LEU A 172 -9.84 11.52 16.43
CA LEU A 172 -8.82 10.83 15.65
C LEU A 172 -7.91 9.96 16.52
N ALA A 173 -7.47 10.47 17.67
CA ALA A 173 -6.67 9.70 18.62
C ALA A 173 -7.42 8.45 19.09
N GLN A 174 -8.72 8.59 19.41
CA GLN A 174 -9.55 7.45 19.78
C GLN A 174 -9.64 6.42 18.65
N LYS A 175 -9.91 6.87 17.42
CA LYS A 175 -9.96 5.99 16.25
C LYS A 175 -8.65 5.24 16.01
N ILE A 176 -7.51 5.87 16.28
CA ILE A 176 -6.18 5.26 16.15
C ILE A 176 -5.95 4.20 17.25
N MET A 177 -6.20 4.54 18.52
CA MET A 177 -6.14 3.56 19.62
C MET A 177 -7.05 2.37 19.36
N ASP A 178 -8.21 2.65 18.78
CA ASP A 178 -9.22 1.65 18.45
C ASP A 178 -8.73 0.60 17.44
N GLU A 179 -7.85 0.98 16.51
CA GLU A 179 -7.23 0.07 15.54
C GLU A 179 -5.92 -0.54 16.08
N MET A 180 -5.41 -0.09 17.24
CA MET A 180 -4.23 -0.66 17.90
C MET A 180 -4.57 -1.88 18.78
N PHE A 181 -5.81 -1.97 19.29
CA PHE A 181 -6.25 -3.11 20.09
C PHE A 181 -6.41 -4.36 19.22
N VAL A 182 -5.54 -5.35 19.43
CA VAL A 182 -5.49 -6.59 18.67
C VAL A 182 -6.17 -7.73 19.40
N PHE A 183 -6.53 -8.79 18.68
CA PHE A 183 -7.20 -9.95 19.25
C PHE A 183 -6.41 -10.59 20.41
N GLU A 184 -5.07 -10.61 20.30
CA GLU A 184 -4.20 -11.15 21.35
C GLU A 184 -4.22 -10.34 22.66
N ASP A 185 -4.64 -9.07 22.65
CA ASP A 185 -4.75 -8.26 23.87
C ASP A 185 -5.85 -8.79 24.82
N ILE A 186 -6.75 -9.64 24.32
CA ILE A 186 -7.74 -10.36 25.14
C ILE A 186 -7.06 -11.25 26.20
N LEU A 187 -5.80 -11.66 26.00
CA LEU A 187 -5.05 -12.42 27.01
C LEU A 187 -4.93 -11.68 28.34
N ALA A 188 -4.86 -10.35 28.29
CA ALA A 188 -4.74 -9.50 29.47
C ALA A 188 -6.08 -9.31 30.22
N VAL A 189 -7.20 -9.77 29.66
CA VAL A 189 -8.51 -9.73 30.30
C VAL A 189 -8.61 -10.82 31.37
N ASP A 190 -9.23 -10.47 32.50
CA ASP A 190 -9.45 -11.39 33.60
C ASP A 190 -10.45 -12.50 33.24
N ASP A 191 -10.40 -13.61 33.99
CA ASP A 191 -11.22 -14.79 33.69
C ASP A 191 -12.73 -14.47 33.72
N ARG A 192 -13.16 -13.55 34.59
CA ARG A 192 -14.55 -13.09 34.63
C ARG A 192 -14.94 -12.30 33.38
N GLY A 193 -14.08 -11.41 32.89
CA GLY A 193 -14.29 -10.69 31.65
C GLY A 193 -14.41 -11.63 30.45
N ILE A 194 -13.51 -12.61 30.32
CA ILE A 194 -13.59 -13.63 29.27
C ILE A 194 -14.94 -14.36 29.31
N GLN A 195 -15.42 -14.75 30.49
CA GLN A 195 -16.72 -15.41 30.64
C GLN A 195 -17.92 -14.54 30.25
N LEU A 196 -17.79 -13.21 30.31
CA LEU A 196 -18.83 -12.29 29.82
C LEU A 196 -18.80 -12.21 28.30
N VAL A 197 -17.61 -12.06 27.71
CA VAL A 197 -17.42 -12.07 26.24
C VAL A 197 -17.99 -13.36 25.64
N LEU A 198 -17.67 -14.52 26.22
CA LEU A 198 -18.12 -15.82 25.74
C LEU A 198 -19.64 -16.03 25.79
N ARG A 199 -20.39 -15.23 26.56
CA ARG A 199 -21.87 -15.30 26.56
C ARG A 199 -22.49 -14.51 25.41
N GLU A 200 -21.77 -13.55 24.85
CA GLU A 200 -22.27 -12.67 23.80
C GLU A 200 -21.74 -13.04 22.41
N VAL A 201 -20.65 -13.81 22.35
CA VAL A 201 -20.07 -14.30 21.10
C VAL A 201 -20.75 -15.59 20.65
N GLN A 202 -21.06 -15.68 19.36
CA GLN A 202 -21.64 -16.88 18.76
C GLN A 202 -20.58 -17.97 18.56
N SER A 203 -20.94 -19.24 18.80
CA SER A 203 -19.99 -20.36 18.71
C SER A 203 -19.29 -20.47 17.35
N GLU A 204 -20.02 -20.30 16.24
CA GLU A 204 -19.42 -20.36 14.88
C GLU A 204 -18.39 -19.25 14.64
N SER A 205 -18.66 -18.03 15.12
CA SER A 205 -17.73 -16.90 15.05
C SER A 205 -16.47 -17.19 15.86
N LEU A 206 -16.63 -17.71 17.08
CA LEU A 206 -15.53 -18.10 17.95
C LEU A 206 -14.64 -19.19 17.34
N ILE A 207 -15.24 -20.21 16.70
CA ILE A 207 -14.51 -21.28 16.01
C ILE A 207 -13.59 -20.69 14.94
N VAL A 208 -14.12 -19.82 14.08
CA VAL A 208 -13.35 -19.23 12.97
C VAL A 208 -12.24 -18.32 13.51
N ALA A 209 -12.55 -17.46 14.50
CA ALA A 209 -11.57 -16.56 15.10
C ALA A 209 -10.39 -17.32 15.75
N LEU A 210 -10.66 -18.45 16.42
CA LEU A 210 -9.64 -19.25 17.10
C LEU A 210 -8.70 -20.01 16.14
N LYS A 211 -9.05 -20.19 14.86
CA LYS A 211 -8.15 -20.85 13.88
C LYS A 211 -6.86 -20.06 13.65
N GLY A 212 -6.90 -18.73 13.75
CA GLY A 212 -5.71 -17.87 13.67
C GLY A 212 -5.16 -17.38 15.01
N ALA A 213 -5.72 -17.83 16.14
CA ALA A 213 -5.28 -17.44 17.46
C ALA A 213 -4.07 -18.26 17.95
N SER A 214 -3.27 -17.67 18.84
CA SER A 214 -2.18 -18.35 19.55
C SER A 214 -2.69 -19.54 20.39
N GLU A 215 -1.81 -20.49 20.70
CA GLU A 215 -2.15 -21.62 21.58
C GLU A 215 -2.55 -21.13 22.98
N GLU A 216 -1.83 -20.14 23.49
CA GLU A 216 -2.13 -19.48 24.77
C GLU A 216 -3.54 -18.87 24.78
N MET A 217 -3.93 -18.18 23.70
CA MET A 217 -5.28 -17.62 23.57
C MET A 217 -6.35 -18.72 23.58
N ARG A 218 -6.13 -19.82 22.86
CA ARG A 218 -7.06 -20.95 22.84
C ARG A 218 -7.21 -21.54 24.25
N GLU A 219 -6.11 -21.76 24.96
CA GLU A 219 -6.13 -22.25 26.33
C GLU A 219 -6.88 -21.31 27.28
N LYS A 220 -6.63 -20.00 27.19
CA LYS A 220 -7.33 -18.97 27.96
C LYS A 220 -8.85 -19.01 27.74
N ILE A 221 -9.30 -19.20 26.50
CA ILE A 221 -10.72 -19.36 26.17
C ILE A 221 -11.26 -20.69 26.74
N PHE A 222 -10.60 -21.82 26.49
CA PHE A 222 -11.08 -23.13 26.96
C PHE A 222 -11.18 -23.20 28.49
N LYS A 223 -10.23 -22.60 29.21
CA LYS A 223 -10.22 -22.52 30.68
C LYS A 223 -11.47 -21.80 31.23
N ASN A 224 -12.01 -20.86 30.47
CA ASN A 224 -13.15 -20.04 30.86
C ASN A 224 -14.50 -20.58 30.36
N MET A 225 -14.52 -21.78 29.79
CA MET A 225 -15.72 -22.49 29.38
C MET A 225 -16.06 -23.64 30.33
N SER A 226 -17.30 -24.12 30.29
CA SER A 226 -17.62 -25.42 30.91
C SER A 226 -16.88 -26.54 30.17
N GLN A 227 -16.54 -27.62 30.88
CA GLN A 227 -15.80 -28.76 30.30
C GLN A 227 -16.44 -29.28 29.00
N ARG A 228 -17.76 -29.48 29.01
CA ARG A 228 -18.52 -29.93 27.83
C ARG A 228 -18.43 -28.95 26.66
N ALA A 229 -18.53 -27.65 26.93
CA ALA A 229 -18.49 -26.64 25.87
C ALA A 229 -17.07 -26.49 25.29
N ALA A 230 -16.04 -26.62 26.12
CA ALA A 230 -14.66 -26.64 25.66
C ALA A 230 -14.35 -27.88 24.81
N GLU A 231 -14.85 -29.07 25.21
CA GLU A 231 -14.72 -30.31 24.43
C GLU A 231 -15.40 -30.16 23.05
N MET A 232 -16.65 -29.70 23.00
CA MET A 232 -17.35 -29.44 21.74
C MET A 232 -16.60 -28.43 20.86
N LEU A 233 -16.14 -27.32 21.43
CA LEU A 233 -15.42 -26.30 20.67
C LEU A 233 -14.10 -26.83 20.09
N ARG A 234 -13.40 -27.73 20.80
CA ARG A 234 -12.19 -28.39 20.28
C ARG A 234 -12.50 -29.31 19.10
N GLU A 235 -13.52 -30.15 19.25
CA GLU A 235 -13.98 -31.05 18.17
C GLU A 235 -14.38 -30.24 16.93
N ASP A 236 -15.14 -29.16 17.12
CA ASP A 236 -15.56 -28.28 16.01
C ASP A 236 -14.37 -27.57 15.37
N LEU A 237 -13.37 -27.13 16.15
CA LEU A 237 -12.16 -26.48 15.64
C LEU A 237 -11.28 -27.42 14.80
N GLU A 238 -11.21 -28.69 15.19
CA GLU A 238 -10.53 -29.76 14.46
C GLU A 238 -11.30 -30.15 13.19
N ALA A 239 -12.63 -30.25 13.27
CA ALA A 239 -13.50 -30.56 12.14
C ALA A 239 -13.56 -29.41 11.12
N LYS A 240 -13.41 -28.15 11.57
CA LYS A 240 -13.37 -26.98 10.68
C LYS A 240 -12.11 -27.05 9.83
N GLY A 241 -12.32 -27.18 8.52
CA GLY A 241 -11.25 -27.18 7.53
C GLY A 241 -10.49 -25.84 7.45
N PRO A 242 -9.60 -25.70 6.45
CA PRO A 242 -8.88 -24.45 6.21
C PRO A 242 -9.85 -23.28 5.99
N VAL A 243 -9.65 -22.20 6.74
CA VAL A 243 -10.39 -20.92 6.61
C VAL A 243 -9.47 -19.84 6.07
N LYS A 244 -10.02 -18.88 5.32
CA LYS A 244 -9.23 -17.77 4.78
C LYS A 244 -8.81 -16.84 5.92
N LEU A 245 -7.58 -16.34 5.87
CA LEU A 245 -7.07 -15.38 6.86
C LEU A 245 -7.99 -14.16 7.00
N SER A 246 -8.52 -13.64 5.89
CA SER A 246 -9.47 -12.51 5.91
C SER A 246 -10.78 -12.79 6.65
N GLU A 247 -11.25 -14.04 6.64
CA GLU A 247 -12.46 -14.44 7.39
C GLU A 247 -12.14 -14.53 8.88
N VAL A 248 -10.97 -15.06 9.23
CA VAL A 248 -10.47 -15.07 10.61
C VAL A 248 -10.35 -13.65 11.18
N GLU A 249 -9.71 -12.74 10.44
CA GLU A 249 -9.56 -11.34 10.84
C GLU A 249 -10.91 -10.63 11.01
N ALA A 250 -11.89 -10.93 10.14
CA ALA A 250 -13.23 -10.37 10.25
C ALA A 250 -13.94 -10.83 11.53
N GLU A 251 -13.89 -12.12 11.84
CA GLU A 251 -14.51 -12.68 13.05
C GLU A 251 -13.81 -12.21 14.32
N GLN A 252 -12.47 -12.13 14.30
CA GLN A 252 -11.70 -11.52 15.39
C GLN A 252 -12.12 -10.07 15.62
N LYS A 253 -12.35 -9.29 14.55
CA LYS A 253 -12.83 -7.90 14.66
C LYS A 253 -14.23 -7.81 15.26
N GLU A 254 -15.14 -8.71 14.92
CA GLU A 254 -16.47 -8.74 15.55
C GLU A 254 -16.40 -9.06 17.05
N ILE A 255 -15.55 -10.01 17.45
CA ILE A 255 -15.31 -10.31 18.87
C ILE A 255 -14.70 -9.10 19.58
N LEU A 256 -13.75 -8.39 18.96
CA LEU A 256 -13.16 -7.18 19.55
C LEU A 256 -14.18 -6.06 19.77
N LYS A 257 -15.19 -5.92 18.90
CA LYS A 257 -16.29 -4.97 19.13
C LYS A 257 -17.10 -5.32 20.37
N VAL A 258 -17.36 -6.62 20.60
CA VAL A 258 -18.05 -7.10 21.82
C VAL A 258 -17.21 -6.77 23.05
N VAL A 259 -15.92 -7.08 23.01
CA VAL A 259 -14.98 -6.81 24.11
C VAL A 259 -14.94 -5.30 24.42
N ARG A 260 -14.84 -4.44 23.42
CA ARG A 260 -14.84 -2.99 23.60
C ARG A 260 -16.15 -2.49 24.21
N ARG A 261 -17.29 -2.91 23.68
CA ARG A 261 -18.60 -2.53 24.22
C ARG A 261 -18.71 -2.91 25.71
N LEU A 262 -18.29 -4.11 26.09
CA LEU A 262 -18.28 -4.55 27.48
C LEU A 262 -17.30 -3.74 28.34
N SER A 263 -16.20 -3.25 27.77
CA SER A 263 -15.28 -2.35 28.46
C SER A 263 -15.83 -0.94 28.65
N ASP A 264 -16.47 -0.39 27.62
CA ASP A 264 -17.12 0.93 27.66
C ASP A 264 -18.29 0.95 28.66
N GLU A 265 -18.98 -0.18 28.81
CA GLU A 265 -20.00 -0.40 29.85
C GLU A 265 -19.41 -0.63 31.26
N GLY A 266 -18.08 -0.67 31.39
CA GLY A 266 -17.37 -0.90 32.66
C GLY A 266 -17.44 -2.35 33.17
N GLN A 267 -17.87 -3.30 32.34
CA GLN A 267 -17.99 -4.71 32.72
C GLN A 267 -16.67 -5.48 32.61
N ILE A 268 -15.75 -5.01 31.75
CA ILE A 268 -14.44 -5.60 31.50
C ILE A 268 -13.34 -4.56 31.58
N VAL A 269 -12.24 -4.91 32.23
CA VAL A 269 -11.01 -4.11 32.23
C VAL A 269 -10.08 -4.67 31.15
N LEU A 270 -9.81 -3.86 30.13
CA LEU A 270 -8.83 -4.21 29.10
C LEU A 270 -7.44 -3.87 29.62
N GLY A 271 -6.56 -4.87 29.69
CA GLY A 271 -5.20 -4.74 30.21
C GLY A 271 -4.28 -3.96 29.27
N GLY A 272 -4.55 -2.66 29.11
CA GLY A 272 -3.58 -1.67 28.67
C GLY A 272 -3.04 -0.96 29.90
N LYS A 273 -1.72 -0.84 30.02
CA LYS A 273 -1.07 0.03 31.00
C LYS A 273 -1.62 1.45 30.83
N GLY A 274 -2.50 1.78 31.74
CA GLY A 274 -3.17 3.06 31.91
C GLY A 274 -3.76 3.08 33.31
N GLU A 275 -2.95 2.66 34.29
CA GLU A 275 -3.17 3.05 35.68
C GLU A 275 -3.10 4.58 35.73
N ASP A 276 -4.26 5.22 35.84
CA ASP A 276 -4.59 6.15 36.92
C ASP A 276 -5.77 7.04 36.51
N ALA A 277 -6.99 6.58 36.77
CA ALA A 277 -8.14 7.48 36.92
C ALA A 277 -9.29 6.80 37.69
N TYR A 278 -9.07 6.51 38.97
CA TYR A 278 -10.15 6.57 39.95
C TYR A 278 -9.65 7.31 41.20
N VAL A 279 -10.14 8.54 41.38
CA VAL A 279 -10.34 9.18 42.69
C VAL A 279 -11.84 9.26 42.91
#